data_AF-A0A7C6F1R7-F1
#
_entry.id   AF-A0A7C6F1R7-F1
#
_cell.length_a   1.000
_cell.length_b   1.000
_cell.length_c   1.000
_cell.angle_alpha   90.00
_cell.angle_beta   90.00
_cell.angle_gamma   90.00
#
_symmetry.space_group_name_H-M   'P 1'
#
loop_
_entity.id
_entity.type
_entity.pdbx_description
1 polymer ?
#
loop_
_entity_poly.entity_id
_entity_poly.type
_entity_poly.pdbx_seq_one_letter_code
_entity_poly.pdbx_strand_id
1 'polypeptide(L)' 'ADPDELEYMGIRDYFDGSAICFVEWPERGSGLLPEPDLVINILHREGARAVQLSAAEQTLIHQIKT' A
#
# COMPACT_ATOMS: atom_id res chain seq x y z
N ALA A 1 -3.29 14.36 7.16
CA ALA A 1 -4.29 13.50 7.80
C ALA A 1 -3.62 12.99 9.05
N ASP A 2 -4.26 13.23 10.19
CA ASP A 2 -3.79 12.80 11.50
C ASP A 2 -4.07 11.29 11.63
N PRO A 3 -3.10 10.43 12.01
CA PRO A 3 -3.32 9.00 12.18
C PRO A 3 -4.56 8.67 13.03
N ASP A 4 -4.80 9.44 14.09
CA ASP A 4 -5.90 9.19 15.03
C ASP A 4 -7.28 9.28 14.35
N GLU A 5 -7.44 10.13 13.32
CA GLU A 5 -8.69 10.23 12.55
C GLU A 5 -9.02 8.92 11.81
N LEU A 6 -8.01 8.17 11.36
CA LEU A 6 -8.20 6.90 10.66
C LEU A 6 -8.75 5.82 11.60
N GLU A 7 -8.37 5.85 12.87
CA GLU A 7 -8.90 4.91 13.87
C GLU A 7 -10.40 5.15 14.12
N TYR A 8 -10.83 6.41 14.20
CA TYR A 8 -12.26 6.75 14.30
C TYR A 8 -13.07 6.36 13.06
N MET A 9 -12.44 6.27 11.89
CA MET A 9 -13.07 5.79 10.65
C MET A 9 -13.19 4.27 10.56
N GLY A 10 -12.71 3.52 11.56
CA GLY A 10 -12.76 2.06 11.57
C GLY A 10 -11.74 1.44 10.61
N ILE A 11 -10.57 2.08 10.41
CA ILE A 11 -9.61 1.64 9.39
C ILE A 11 -9.15 0.18 9.54
N ARG A 12 -9.16 -0.34 10.77
CA ARG A 12 -8.78 -1.73 11.10
C ARG A 12 -9.73 -2.76 10.47
N ASP A 13 -11.00 -2.41 10.27
CA ASP A 13 -12.00 -3.32 9.71
C ASP A 13 -11.80 -3.54 8.20
N TYR A 14 -11.13 -2.62 7.50
CA TYR A 14 -10.81 -2.79 6.07
C TYR A 14 -9.67 -3.80 5.84
N PHE A 15 -8.83 -4.06 6.85
CA PHE A 15 -7.70 -4.98 6.75
C PHE A 15 -8.01 -6.38 7.28
N ASP A 16 -9.28 -6.78 7.31
CA ASP A 16 -9.72 -8.10 7.77
C ASP A 16 -9.41 -9.25 6.78
N GLY A 17 -8.76 -8.94 5.66
CA GLY A 17 -8.38 -9.88 4.61
C GLY A 17 -9.48 -10.18 3.58
N SER A 18 -10.64 -9.54 3.68
CA SER A 18 -11.75 -9.70 2.73
C SER A 18 -11.69 -8.73 1.54
N ALA A 19 -10.82 -7.72 1.59
CA ALA A 19 -10.67 -6.69 0.59
C ALA A 19 -9.21 -6.43 0.19
N ILE A 20 -9.00 -5.95 -1.03
CA ILE A 20 -7.72 -5.38 -1.46
C ILE A 20 -7.69 -3.92 -1.02
N CYS A 21 -6.75 -3.57 -0.15
CA CYS A 21 -6.57 -2.21 0.32
C CYS A 21 -5.45 -1.51 -0.45
N PHE A 22 -5.76 -0.40 -1.12
CA PHE A 22 -4.77 0.47 -1.75
C PHE A 22 -4.62 1.73 -0.92
N VAL A 23 -3.44 1.91 -0.33
CA VAL A 23 -3.15 3.04 0.57
C VAL A 23 -2.17 3.99 -0.08
N GLU A 24 -2.62 5.21 -0.35
CA GLU A 24 -1.74 6.31 -0.77
C GLU A 24 -1.16 7.02 0.46
N TRP A 25 0.13 7.40 0.38
CA TRP A 25 0.87 8.07 1.47
C TRP A 25 0.88 7.27 2.80
N PRO A 26 1.37 6.01 2.79
CA PRO A 26 1.34 5.12 3.95
C PRO A 26 2.04 5.69 5.18
N GLU A 27 2.99 6.61 5.00
CA GLU A 27 3.68 7.30 6.09
C GLU A 27 2.73 8.12 6.99
N ARG A 28 1.56 8.52 6.49
CA ARG A 28 0.54 9.24 7.27
C ARG A 28 -0.29 8.31 8.16
N GLY A 29 -0.21 6.99 7.97
CA GLY A 29 -0.86 5.98 8.79
C GLY A 29 0.10 5.23 9.72
N SER A 30 1.27 5.82 10.02
CA SER A 30 2.31 5.20 10.86
C SER A 30 1.73 4.69 12.19
N GLY A 31 2.00 3.43 12.51
CA GLY A 31 1.52 2.76 13.73
C GLY A 31 0.10 2.18 13.66
N LEU A 32 -0.68 2.49 12.62
CA LEU A 32 -2.04 1.99 12.43
C LEU A 32 -2.18 1.03 11.25
N LEU A 33 -1.36 1.22 10.21
CA LEU A 33 -1.35 0.34 9.04
C LEU A 33 -0.59 -0.96 9.36
N PRO A 34 -1.06 -2.12 8.88
CA PRO A 34 -0.28 -3.34 8.89
C PRO A 34 0.93 -3.23 7.95
N GLU A 35 1.88 -4.15 8.07
CA GLU A 35 2.96 -4.31 7.09
C GLU A 35 2.37 -4.60 5.70
N PRO A 36 2.81 -3.90 4.64
CA PRO A 36 2.26 -4.10 3.31
C PRO A 36 2.80 -5.39 2.66
N ASP A 37 1.93 -6.17 2.03
CA ASP A 37 2.34 -7.32 1.21
C ASP A 37 3.11 -6.89 -0.05
N LEU A 38 2.74 -5.72 -0.61
CA LEU A 38 3.30 -5.13 -1.81
C LEU A 38 3.45 -3.60 -1.66
N VAL A 39 4.63 -3.09 -1.98
CA VAL A 39 4.95 -1.67 -2.08
C VAL A 39 5.12 -1.29 -3.54
N ILE A 40 4.42 -0.24 -3.96
CA ILE A 40 4.46 0.30 -5.32
C ILE A 40 5.05 1.71 -5.27
N ASN A 41 6.24 1.89 -5.85
CA ASN A 41 6.86 3.20 -5.98
C ASN A 41 6.71 3.70 -7.42
N ILE A 42 6.07 4.86 -7.59
CA ILE A 42 5.87 5.50 -8.90
C ILE A 42 6.80 6.71 -9.00
N LEU A 43 7.82 6.60 -9.83
CA LEU A 43 8.84 7.64 -10.02
C LEU A 43 8.61 8.40 -11.32
N HIS A 44 8.87 9.71 -11.29
CA HIS A 44 8.89 10.52 -12.50
C HIS A 44 10.18 10.29 -13.28
N ARG A 45 10.06 10.06 -14.60
CA ARG A 45 11.21 9.94 -15.50
C ARG A 45 10.89 10.60 -16.83
N GLU A 46 11.46 11.77 -17.10
CA GLU A 46 11.48 12.46 -18.41
C GLU A 46 10.22 12.25 -19.29
N GLY A 47 9.05 12.69 -18.81
CA GLY A 47 7.77 12.57 -19.54
C GLY A 47 7.05 11.22 -19.40
N ALA A 48 7.64 10.25 -18.71
CA ALA A 48 7.08 8.95 -18.38
C ALA A 48 7.01 8.71 -16.85
N ARG A 49 6.58 7.51 -16.48
CA ARG A 49 6.63 6.99 -15.12
C ARG A 49 7.40 5.67 -15.10
N ALA A 50 8.25 5.52 -14.09
CA ALA A 50 8.86 4.23 -13.76
C ALA A 50 8.13 3.68 -12.53
N VAL A 51 7.66 2.44 -12.61
CA VAL A 51 7.02 1.74 -11.49
C VAL A 51 7.98 0.71 -10.95
N GLN A 52 8.24 0.74 -9.64
CA GLN A 52 9.02 -0.25 -8.92
C GLN A 52 8.10 -0.97 -7.95
N LEU A 53 8.13 -2.31 -8.01
CA LEU A 53 7.35 -3.19 -7.15
C LEU A 53 8.29 -3.91 -6.18
N SER A 54 7.97 -3.87 -4.90
CA SER A 54 8.68 -4.60 -3.85
C SER A 54 7.64 -5.39 -3.06
N ALA A 55 7.77 -6.72 -2.98
CA ALA A 55 6.87 -7.56 -2.22
C ALA A 55 7.61 -8.27 -1.10
N ALA A 56 6.93 -8.54 0.01
CA ALA A 56 7.46 -9.40 1.07
C ALA A 56 7.64 -10.84 0.56
N GLU A 57 6.76 -11.30 -0.34
CA GLU A 57 6.84 -12.61 -0.99
C GLU A 57 6.99 -12.49 -2.51
N GLN A 58 7.99 -13.16 -3.09
CA GLN A 58 8.29 -13.09 -4.53
C GLN A 58 7.13 -13.60 -5.42
N THR A 59 6.31 -14.52 -4.93
CA THR A 59 5.17 -15.10 -5.65
C THR A 59 4.15 -14.02 -6.06
N LEU A 60 3.97 -12.98 -5.23
CA LEU A 60 3.01 -11.91 -5.48
C LEU A 60 3.38 -11.05 -6.69
N ILE A 61 4.67 -10.86 -6.96
CA ILE A 61 5.14 -10.08 -8.12
C ILE A 61 4.82 -10.80 -9.44
N HIS A 62 4.76 -12.13 -9.43
CA HIS A 62 4.53 -12.92 -10.64
C HIS A 62 3.11 -12.76 -11.18
N GLN A 63 2.12 -12.54 -10.31
CA GLN A 63 0.72 -12.39 -10.69
C GLN A 63 0.44 -11.06 -11.43
N ILE A 64 1.29 -10.05 -11.26
CA ILE A 64 1.11 -8.70 -11.81
C ILE A 64 1.71 -8.56 -13.22
N LYS A 65 2.60 -9.46 -13.65
CA LYS A 65 3.35 -9.37 -14.93
C LYS A 65 2.64 -9.99 -16.14
N THR A 66 1.32 -10.18 -16.08
CA THR A 66 0.53 -10.79 -17.16
C THR A 66 0.16 -9.76 -18.22
#